data_AF-A0A662I5F6-F1
#
_entry.id   AF-A0A662I5F6-F1
#
_cell.length_a   1.000
_cell.length_b   1.000
_cell.length_c   1.000
_cell.angle_alpha   90.00
_cell.angle_beta   90.00
_cell.angle_gamma   90.00
#
_symmetry.space_group_name_H-M   'P 1'
#
loop_
_entity.id
_entity.type
_entity.pdbx_description
1 polymer ?
#
loop_
_entity_poly.entity_id
_entity_poly.type
_entity_poly.pdbx_seq_one_letter_code
_entity_poly.pdbx_strand_id
1 'polypeptide(L)' 'MMVKTIMIRDEVYKLLVELKNTNESFSDIILRLIKESAEARKRRIEKYFGSLKEDEAKILEEITEKSRKEFKTRI' A
#
# COMPACT_ATOMS: atom_id res chain seq x y z
N MET A 1 19.74 14.50 -13.38
CA MET A 1 18.50 14.30 -12.58
C MET A 1 17.36 15.00 -13.30
N MET A 2 16.26 14.30 -13.57
CA MET A 2 15.06 14.93 -14.14
C MET A 2 14.17 15.39 -12.99
N VAL A 3 13.81 16.67 -12.99
CA VAL A 3 12.89 17.24 -11.99
C VAL A 3 11.52 17.39 -12.64
N LYS A 4 10.46 17.02 -11.92
CA LYS A 4 9.08 17.23 -12.35
C LYS A 4 8.38 18.08 -11.31
N THR A 5 7.73 19.14 -11.77
CA THR A 5 6.89 19.98 -10.90
C THR A 5 5.53 19.32 -10.74
N ILE A 6 5.08 19.20 -9.50
CA ILE A 6 3.73 18.75 -9.16
C ILE A 6 3.07 19.83 -8.31
N MET A 7 1.76 19.99 -8.47
CA MET A 7 0.98 20.78 -7.54
C MET A 7 0.36 19.87 -6.50
N ILE A 8 0.45 20.26 -5.24
CA ILE A 8 -0.18 19.57 -4.12
C ILE A 8 -1.02 20.57 -3.33
N ARG A 9 -1.97 20.05 -2.56
CA ARG A 9 -2.78 20.89 -1.68
C ARG A 9 -1.95 21.42 -0.52
N ASP A 10 -2.31 22.59 -0.01
CA ASP A 10 -1.56 23.29 1.03
C ASP A 10 -1.45 22.47 2.33
N GLU A 11 -2.52 21.76 2.70
CA GLU A 11 -2.50 20.88 3.86
C GLU A 11 -1.51 19.71 3.69
N VAL A 12 -1.34 19.20 2.47
CA VAL A 12 -0.36 18.14 2.18
C VAL A 12 1.06 18.70 2.29
N TYR A 13 1.29 19.90 1.80
CA TYR A 13 2.59 20.57 1.92
C TYR A 13 2.99 20.76 3.38
N LYS A 14 2.06 21.26 4.22
CA LYS A 14 2.29 21.44 5.67
C LYS A 14 2.67 20.14 6.37
N LEU A 15 1.94 19.05 6.10
CA LEU A 15 2.27 17.74 6.65
C LEU A 15 3.66 17.25 6.22
N LEU A 16 4.05 17.49 4.96
CA LEU A 16 5.40 17.14 4.48
C LEU A 16 6.50 17.97 5.16
N VAL A 17 6.23 19.23 5.49
CA VAL A 17 7.16 20.09 6.25
C VAL A 17 7.34 19.58 7.67
N GLU A 18 6.26 19.18 8.34
CA GLU A 18 6.32 18.62 9.69
C GLU A 18 7.07 17.28 9.75
N LEU A 19 6.96 16.47 8.70
CA LEU A 19 7.62 15.16 8.59
C LEU A 19 9.09 15.21 8.13
N LYS A 20 9.56 16.39 7.71
CA LYS A 20 10.89 16.58 7.15
C LYS A 20 11.96 16.57 8.24
N ASN A 21 12.96 15.69 8.11
CA ASN A 21 14.15 15.75 8.96
C ASN A 21 15.10 16.89 8.56
N THR A 22 15.98 17.28 9.49
CA THR A 22 17.05 18.23 9.19
C THR A 22 17.88 17.75 7.99
N ASN A 23 18.02 18.61 6.97
CA ASN A 23 18.71 18.33 5.71
C ASN A 23 18.05 17.33 4.73
N GLU A 24 16.81 16.90 4.95
CA GLU A 24 16.09 16.01 4.02
C GLU A 24 15.36 16.81 2.91
N SER A 25 15.40 16.38 1.64
CA SER A 25 14.59 17.02 0.59
C SER A 25 13.16 16.50 0.56
N PHE A 26 12.22 17.24 -0.04
CA PHE A 26 10.84 16.74 -0.19
C PHE A 26 10.78 15.43 -1.00
N SER A 27 11.65 15.29 -2.01
CA SER A 27 11.76 14.07 -2.79
C SER A 27 12.19 12.88 -1.93
N ASP A 28 13.10 13.09 -0.97
CA ASP A 28 13.59 12.05 -0.08
C ASP A 28 12.49 11.58 0.89
N ILE A 29 11.72 12.52 1.46
CA ILE A 29 10.58 12.22 2.32
C ILE A 29 9.54 11.40 1.57
N ILE A 30 9.16 11.84 0.36
CA ILE A 30 8.16 11.14 -0.46
C ILE A 30 8.64 9.71 -0.76
N LEU A 31 9.92 9.55 -1.14
CA LEU A 31 10.50 8.25 -1.41
C LEU A 31 10.50 7.34 -0.17
N ARG A 32 10.88 7.89 0.98
CA ARG A 32 10.90 7.17 2.26
C ARG A 32 9.50 6.71 2.66
N LEU A 33 8.50 7.59 2.63
CA LEU A 33 7.10 7.24 2.94
C LEU A 33 6.54 6.17 2.00
N ILE A 34 6.87 6.23 0.70
CA ILE A 34 6.44 5.21 -0.27
C ILE A 34 7.06 3.85 0.07
N LYS A 35 8.36 3.81 0.38
CA LYS A 35 9.07 2.58 0.75
C LYS A 35 8.52 2.00 2.06
N GLU A 36 8.39 2.82 3.10
CA GLU A 36 7.82 2.40 4.39
C GLU A 36 6.40 1.83 4.23
N SER A 37 5.56 2.46 3.40
CA SER A 37 4.20 1.98 3.08
C SER A 37 4.21 0.65 2.32
N ALA A 38 5.13 0.48 1.36
CA ALA A 38 5.28 -0.78 0.62
C ALA A 38 5.77 -1.91 1.54
N GLU A 39 6.76 -1.63 2.39
CA GLU A 39 7.27 -2.59 3.37
C GLU A 39 6.24 -2.93 4.43
N ALA A 40 5.47 -1.97 4.94
CA ALA A 40 4.40 -2.23 5.88
C ALA A 40 3.31 -3.14 5.26
N ARG A 41 2.98 -2.93 3.98
CA ARG A 41 2.12 -3.86 3.22
C ARG A 41 2.74 -5.25 3.13
N LYS A 42 4.03 -5.35 2.82
CA LYS A 42 4.75 -6.62 2.72
C LYS A 42 4.76 -7.37 4.06
N ARG A 43 5.14 -6.71 5.17
CA ARG A 43 5.14 -7.29 6.52
C ARG A 43 3.76 -7.78 6.95
N ARG A 44 2.68 -7.06 6.59
CA ARG A 44 1.31 -7.52 6.83
C ARG A 44 1.00 -8.81 6.09
N ILE A 45 1.45 -8.96 4.83
CA ILE A 45 1.24 -10.18 4.04
C ILE A 45 2.14 -11.32 4.53
N GLU A 46 3.41 -11.03 4.86
CA GLU A 46 4.38 -11.99 5.42
C GLU A 46 3.87 -12.61 6.73
N LYS A 47 3.18 -11.83 7.57
CA LYS A 47 2.53 -12.36 8.79
C LYS A 47 1.53 -13.50 8.50
N TYR A 48 0.90 -13.48 7.32
CA TYR A 48 -0.06 -14.50 6.89
C TYR A 48 0.54 -15.52 5.93
N PHE A 49 1.82 -15.37 5.56
CA PHE A 49 2.49 -16.21 4.57
C PHE A 49 2.80 -17.57 5.21
N GLY A 50 2.21 -18.63 4.68
CA GLY A 50 2.28 -19.99 5.25
C GLY A 50 1.34 -20.24 6.43
N SER A 51 0.46 -19.30 6.78
CA SER A 51 -0.53 -19.47 7.86
C SER A 51 -1.73 -20.34 7.47
N LEU A 52 -1.95 -20.54 6.16
CA LEU A 52 -2.97 -21.40 5.62
C LEU A 52 -2.31 -22.64 5.05
N LYS A 53 -2.81 -23.82 5.42
CA LYS A 53 -2.44 -25.06 4.74
C LYS A 53 -3.01 -25.04 3.32
N GLU A 54 -2.43 -25.84 2.43
CA GLU A 54 -2.77 -25.84 1.01
C GLU A 54 -4.25 -26.20 0.75
N ASP A 55 -4.81 -27.08 1.56
CA ASP A 55 -6.23 -27.44 1.55
C ASP A 55 -7.12 -26.28 2.00
N GLU A 56 -6.76 -25.57 3.07
CA GLU A 56 -7.48 -24.38 3.55
C GLU A 56 -7.42 -23.22 2.54
N ALA A 57 -6.28 -23.06 1.86
CA ALA A 57 -6.09 -22.05 0.82
C ALA A 57 -6.97 -22.33 -0.41
N LYS A 58 -7.10 -23.59 -0.85
CA LYS A 58 -8.00 -23.99 -1.95
C LYS A 58 -9.46 -23.74 -1.62
N ILE A 59 -9.88 -24.02 -0.38
CA ILE A 59 -11.24 -23.75 0.08
C ILE A 59 -11.51 -22.24 0.06
N LEU A 60 -10.55 -21.43 0.54
CA LEU A 60 -10.67 -19.97 0.50
C LEU A 60 -10.78 -19.44 -0.93
N GLU A 61 -9.99 -20.00 -1.86
CA GLU A 61 -10.04 -19.65 -3.28
C GLU A 61 -11.44 -19.92 -3.85
N GLU A 62 -12.01 -21.12 -3.65
CA GLU A 62 -13.38 -21.46 -4.10
C GLU A 62 -14.44 -20.50 -3.54
N ILE A 63 -14.36 -20.15 -2.25
CA ILE A 63 -15.31 -19.25 -1.60
C ILE A 63 -15.22 -17.84 -2.21
N THR A 64 -14.00 -17.34 -2.44
CA THR A 64 -13.80 -16.01 -3.02
C THR A 64 -14.23 -15.94 -4.48
N GLU A 65 -14.05 -17.02 -5.25
CA GLU A 65 -14.54 -17.11 -6.62
C GLU A 65 -16.06 -17.11 -6.70
N LYS A 66 -16.74 -17.88 -5.84
CA LYS A 66 -18.21 -17.86 -5.74
C LYS A 66 -18.72 -16.48 -5.38
N SER A 67 -18.13 -15.86 -4.36
CA SER A 67 -18.50 -14.50 -3.92
C SER A 67 -18.34 -13.47 -5.04
N ARG A 68 -17.24 -13.54 -5.82
CA ARG A 68 -17.02 -12.64 -6.97
C ARG A 68 -18.02 -12.85 -8.09
N LYS A 69 -18.40 -14.10 -8.38
CA LYS A 69 -19.43 -14.40 -9.37
C LYS A 69 -20.77 -13.84 -8.94
N GLU A 70 -21.18 -14.09 -7.70
CA GLU A 70 -22.43 -13.55 -7.13
C GLU A 70 -22.47 -12.01 -7.10
N PHE A 71 -21.34 -11.36 -6.82
CA PHE A 71 -21.26 -9.89 -6.83
C PHE A 71 -21.42 -9.32 -8.25
N LYS A 72 -20.90 -9.99 -9.29
CA LYS A 72 -21.06 -9.57 -10.68
C LYS A 72 -22.48 -9.76 -11.21
N THR A 73 -23.24 -10.72 -10.69
CA THR A 73 -24.64 -10.96 -11.09
C THR A 73 -25.61 -9.97 -10.44
N ARG A 74 -25.15 -9.15 -9.49
CA ARG A 74 -25.97 -8.22 -8.70
C ARG A 74 -25.85 -6.75 -9.15
N ILE A 75 -25.15 -6.49 -10.25
CA ILE A 75 -24.94 -5.17 -10.87
C ILE A 75 -25.60 -5.16 -12.24
#